data_AF-A0A3S0TKQ9-F1
#
_entry.id   AF-A0A3S0TKQ9-F1
#
_cell.length_a   1.000
_cell.length_b   1.000
_cell.length_c   1.000
_cell.angle_alpha   90.00
_cell.angle_beta   90.00
_cell.angle_gamma   90.00
#
_symmetry.space_group_name_H-M   'P 1'
#
loop_
_entity.id
_entity.type
_entity.pdbx_description
1 polymer ?
#
loop_
_entity_poly.entity_id
_entity_poly.type
_entity_poly.pdbx_seq_one_letter_code
_entity_poly.pdbx_strand_id
1 'polypeptide(L)'
;MRKIKQWYKKLNKFEKAFFIFFTTIVFFFLFISLINIVIALGYAGIRLKAVTWQTFSTAYGKDICFKISAIIGTIVMIVFAGFIGYQKWQHFDIFAYEQNKKAKKIEQEFNQISQSNLVMLNNKIGLIEANLTQHTLLVGTTGSGKTTTLMQIIKELRFKFRETTIIIDGKGDIDLIDKVKKLDPNAFIWGISGNTKYNPFVNKDKVILADKIMSLFDFSEQYYQN
;
A
#
# COMPACT_ATOMS: atom_id res chain seq x y z
N MET A 1 -7.32 7.58 -33.30
CA MET A 1 -7.53 7.34 -31.85
C MET A 1 -6.26 7.38 -30.98
N ARG A 2 -5.11 6.81 -31.40
CA ARG A 2 -3.87 6.78 -30.58
C ARG A 2 -3.33 8.17 -30.15
N LYS A 3 -3.35 9.16 -31.04
CA LYS A 3 -2.86 10.53 -30.77
C LYS A 3 -3.69 11.27 -29.70
N ILE A 4 -5.03 11.15 -29.77
CA ILE A 4 -5.96 11.76 -28.79
C ILE A 4 -5.76 11.15 -27.39
N LYS A 5 -5.59 9.83 -27.30
CA LYS A 5 -5.36 9.12 -26.03
C LYS A 5 -4.03 9.53 -25.37
N GLN A 6 -3.00 9.80 -26.16
CA GLN A 6 -1.71 10.29 -25.66
C GLN A 6 -1.78 11.74 -25.20
N TRP A 7 -2.49 12.61 -25.93
CA TRP A 7 -2.71 13.99 -25.52
C TRP A 7 -3.54 14.10 -24.23
N TYR A 8 -4.64 13.36 -24.13
CA TYR A 8 -5.48 13.33 -22.93
C TYR A 8 -4.72 12.90 -21.66
N LYS A 9 -3.74 12.00 -21.79
CA LYS A 9 -2.90 11.58 -20.65
C LYS A 9 -2.07 12.74 -20.09
N LYS A 10 -1.64 13.69 -20.93
CA LYS A 10 -0.81 14.84 -20.56
C LYS A 10 -1.58 15.96 -19.83
N LEU A 11 -2.91 15.97 -19.91
CA LEU A 11 -3.75 16.98 -19.27
C LEU A 11 -3.71 16.88 -17.73
N ASN A 12 -3.82 18.02 -17.07
CA ASN A 12 -3.95 18.08 -15.61
C ASN A 12 -5.37 17.66 -15.14
N LYS A 13 -5.59 17.58 -13.83
CA LYS A 13 -6.86 17.09 -13.26
C LYS A 13 -8.06 17.96 -13.64
N PHE A 14 -7.88 19.27 -13.72
CA PHE A 14 -8.93 20.23 -14.05
C PHE A 14 -9.28 20.19 -15.55
N GLU A 15 -8.27 20.21 -16.42
CA GLU A 15 -8.42 20.11 -17.87
C GLU A 15 -9.11 18.81 -18.30
N LYS A 16 -8.80 17.70 -17.63
CA LYS A 16 -9.49 16.42 -17.84
C LYS A 16 -10.97 16.50 -17.51
N ALA A 17 -11.32 17.14 -16.39
CA ALA A 17 -12.71 17.33 -15.99
C ALA A 17 -13.46 18.22 -16.99
N PHE A 18 -12.84 19.33 -17.42
CA PHE A 18 -13.42 20.23 -18.42
C PHE A 18 -13.64 19.54 -19.78
N PHE A 19 -12.64 18.78 -20.26
CA PHE A 19 -12.74 18.05 -21.52
C PHE A 19 -13.87 17.02 -21.51
N ILE A 20 -14.01 16.25 -20.41
CA ILE A 20 -15.12 15.30 -20.24
C ILE A 20 -16.46 16.05 -20.27
N PHE A 21 -16.60 17.12 -19.49
CA PHE A 21 -17.82 17.90 -19.41
C PHE A 21 -18.24 18.46 -20.77
N PHE A 22 -17.32 19.10 -21.49
CA PHE A 22 -17.58 19.65 -22.82
C PHE A 22 -17.97 18.56 -23.81
N THR A 23 -17.25 17.44 -23.83
CA THR A 23 -17.54 16.31 -24.73
C THR A 23 -18.93 15.74 -24.45
N THR A 24 -19.31 15.56 -23.18
CA THR A 24 -20.64 15.08 -22.80
C THR A 24 -21.76 16.01 -23.29
N ILE A 25 -21.59 17.33 -23.15
CA ILE A 25 -22.56 18.31 -23.62
C ILE A 25 -22.74 18.23 -25.14
N VAL A 26 -21.63 18.21 -25.89
CA VAL A 26 -21.68 18.15 -27.36
C VAL A 26 -22.38 16.87 -27.83
N PHE A 27 -22.04 15.72 -27.25
CA PHE A 27 -22.70 14.45 -27.60
C PHE A 27 -24.20 14.46 -27.27
N PHE A 28 -24.62 15.09 -26.17
CA PHE A 28 -26.03 15.22 -25.82
C PHE A 28 -26.82 16.00 -26.87
N PHE A 29 -26.32 17.16 -27.30
CA PHE A 29 -26.98 17.95 -28.33
C PHE A 29 -27.01 17.26 -29.70
N LEU A 30 -25.93 16.59 -30.09
CA LEU A 30 -25.90 15.77 -31.30
C LEU A 30 -26.94 14.63 -31.25
N PHE A 31 -27.09 14.00 -30.09
CA PHE A 31 -28.07 12.93 -29.88
C PHE A 31 -29.51 13.44 -29.97
N ILE A 32 -29.82 14.57 -29.33
CA ILE A 32 -31.13 15.23 -29.47
C ILE A 32 -31.41 15.57 -30.94
N SER A 33 -30.43 16.14 -31.65
CA SER A 33 -30.57 16.48 -33.07
C SER A 33 -30.89 15.24 -33.91
N LEU A 34 -30.24 14.10 -33.63
CA LEU A 34 -30.50 12.84 -34.34
C LEU A 34 -31.92 12.32 -34.09
N ILE A 35 -32.38 12.34 -32.83
CA ILE A 35 -33.76 11.95 -32.47
C ILE A 35 -34.77 12.89 -33.15
N ASN A 36 -34.49 14.19 -33.18
CA ASN A 36 -35.38 15.18 -33.78
C ASN A 36 -35.56 14.96 -35.29
N ILE A 37 -34.51 14.54 -36.01
CA ILE A 37 -34.60 14.17 -37.44
C ILE A 37 -35.60 13.03 -37.64
N VAL A 38 -35.52 11.98 -36.83
CA VAL A 38 -36.41 10.82 -36.93
C VAL A 38 -37.87 11.21 -36.64
N ILE A 39 -38.11 12.01 -35.61
CA ILE A 39 -39.45 12.49 -35.24
C ILE A 39 -40.02 13.39 -36.36
N ALA A 40 -39.21 14.30 -36.90
CA ALA A 40 -39.63 15.21 -37.96
C ALA A 40 -40.00 14.46 -39.27
N LEU A 41 -39.25 13.41 -39.62
CA LEU A 41 -39.58 12.53 -40.75
C LEU A 41 -40.93 11.84 -40.55
N GLY A 42 -41.16 11.25 -39.37
CA GLY A 42 -42.44 10.62 -39.04
C GLY A 42 -43.61 11.60 -39.06
N TYR A 43 -43.40 12.80 -38.53
CA TYR A 43 -44.41 13.86 -38.54
C TYR A 43 -44.75 14.34 -39.95
N ALA A 44 -43.75 14.52 -40.83
CA ALA A 44 -43.96 14.90 -42.22
C ALA A 44 -44.77 13.84 -42.98
N GLY A 45 -44.41 12.56 -42.83
CA GLY A 45 -45.12 11.45 -43.47
C GLY A 45 -46.58 11.31 -43.02
N ILE A 46 -46.83 11.38 -41.71
CA ILE A 46 -48.17 11.15 -41.15
C ILE A 46 -49.07 12.36 -41.31
N ARG A 47 -48.59 13.56 -40.92
CA ARG A 47 -49.44 14.75 -40.82
C ARG A 47 -49.46 15.58 -42.10
N LEU A 48 -48.34 15.66 -42.80
CA LEU A 48 -48.22 16.44 -44.04
C LEU A 48 -48.42 15.56 -45.30
N LYS A 49 -48.60 14.24 -45.12
CA LYS A 49 -48.94 13.23 -46.15
C LYS A 49 -47.95 13.15 -47.33
N ALA A 50 -46.79 13.79 -47.22
CA ALA A 50 -45.71 13.73 -48.18
C ALA A 50 -44.37 13.93 -47.45
N VAL A 51 -43.34 13.19 -47.84
CA VAL A 51 -41.98 13.33 -47.31
C VAL A 51 -41.14 14.04 -48.37
N THR A 52 -41.26 15.36 -48.40
CA THR A 52 -40.45 16.25 -49.24
C THR A 52 -39.53 17.09 -48.35
N TRP A 53 -38.48 17.68 -48.93
CA TRP A 53 -37.57 18.55 -48.17
C TRP A 53 -38.32 19.71 -47.47
N GLN A 54 -39.32 20.28 -48.14
CA GLN A 54 -40.10 21.41 -47.64
C GLN A 54 -41.02 21.01 -46.46
N THR A 55 -41.64 19.83 -46.52
CA THR A 55 -42.48 19.29 -45.44
C THR A 55 -41.64 18.82 -44.26
N PHE A 56 -40.47 18.21 -44.50
CA PHE A 56 -39.49 17.86 -43.47
C PHE A 56 -38.97 19.10 -42.73
N SER A 57 -38.50 20.12 -43.46
CA SER A 57 -38.00 21.37 -42.87
C SER A 57 -39.06 22.04 -41.99
N THR A 58 -40.31 22.08 -42.48
CA THR A 58 -41.46 22.60 -41.73
C THR A 58 -41.75 21.77 -40.47
N ALA A 59 -41.61 20.45 -40.52
CA ALA A 59 -41.82 19.56 -39.38
C ALA A 59 -40.68 19.64 -38.36
N TYR A 60 -39.43 19.78 -38.82
CA TYR A 60 -38.22 19.84 -38.00
C TYR A 60 -38.17 21.11 -37.16
N GLY A 61 -38.63 22.24 -37.72
CA GLY A 61 -38.72 23.52 -37.02
C GLY A 61 -39.88 23.65 -36.03
N LYS A 62 -40.71 22.62 -35.84
CA LYS A 62 -41.81 22.69 -34.86
C LYS A 62 -41.34 22.41 -33.45
N ASP A 63 -41.73 23.31 -32.54
CA ASP A 63 -41.50 23.18 -31.10
C ASP A 63 -41.90 21.84 -30.51
N ILE A 64 -42.96 21.21 -31.04
CA ILE A 64 -43.45 19.91 -30.56
C ILE A 64 -42.41 18.80 -30.81
N CYS A 65 -41.78 18.77 -32.00
CA CYS A 65 -40.76 17.77 -32.34
C CYS A 65 -39.51 17.96 -31.46
N PHE A 66 -39.11 19.21 -31.23
CA PHE A 66 -37.99 19.54 -30.36
C PHE A 66 -38.26 19.17 -28.89
N LYS A 67 -39.45 19.48 -28.36
CA LYS A 67 -39.82 19.13 -26.97
C LYS A 67 -39.82 17.62 -26.74
N ILE A 68 -40.36 16.84 -27.68
CA ILE A 68 -40.38 15.37 -27.58
C ILE A 68 -38.97 14.79 -27.65
N SER A 69 -38.12 15.27 -28.58
CA SER A 69 -36.73 14.80 -28.68
C SER A 69 -35.90 15.14 -27.45
N ALA A 70 -36.08 16.31 -26.84
CA ALA A 70 -35.42 16.70 -25.59
C ALA A 70 -35.82 15.80 -24.40
N ILE A 71 -37.12 15.46 -24.27
CA ILE A 71 -37.62 14.56 -23.21
C ILE A 71 -37.00 13.17 -23.35
N ILE A 72 -37.06 12.59 -24.57
CA ILE A 72 -36.49 11.25 -24.84
C ILE A 72 -34.98 11.26 -24.61
N GLY A 73 -34.26 12.27 -25.09
CA GLY A 73 -32.83 12.41 -24.88
C GLY A 73 -32.45 12.45 -23.40
N THR A 74 -33.23 13.15 -22.58
CA THR A 74 -33.00 13.24 -21.12
C THR A 74 -33.20 11.88 -20.44
N ILE A 75 -34.25 11.14 -20.79
CA ILE A 75 -34.53 9.80 -20.23
C ILE A 75 -33.38 8.84 -20.55
N VAL A 76 -32.93 8.80 -21.81
CA VAL A 76 -31.82 7.94 -22.24
C VAL A 76 -30.53 8.25 -21.47
N MET A 77 -30.23 9.53 -21.26
CA MET A 77 -29.06 9.95 -20.48
C MET A 77 -29.10 9.47 -19.03
N ILE A 78 -30.28 9.55 -18.38
CA ILE A 78 -30.45 9.08 -16.99
C ILE A 78 -30.24 7.57 -16.90
N VAL A 79 -30.86 6.80 -17.82
CA VAL A 79 -30.71 5.34 -17.84
C VAL A 79 -29.26 4.94 -18.09
N PHE A 80 -28.57 5.59 -19.02
CA PHE A 80 -27.17 5.31 -19.33
C PHE A 80 -26.23 5.67 -18.16
N ALA A 81 -26.46 6.80 -17.50
CA ALA A 81 -25.72 7.18 -16.29
C ALA A 81 -25.93 6.18 -15.15
N GLY A 82 -27.17 5.72 -14.94
CA GLY A 82 -27.51 4.69 -13.98
C GLY A 82 -26.82 3.35 -14.27
N PHE A 83 -26.79 2.94 -15.55
CA PHE A 83 -26.11 1.71 -15.99
C PHE A 83 -24.59 1.78 -15.76
N ILE A 84 -23.94 2.90 -16.09
CA ILE A 84 -22.51 3.10 -15.81
C ILE A 84 -22.23 3.09 -14.31
N GLY A 85 -23.08 3.74 -13.51
CA GLY A 85 -22.98 3.75 -12.05
C GLY A 85 -23.06 2.34 -11.47
N TYR A 86 -24.04 1.55 -11.94
CA TYR A 86 -24.23 0.16 -11.53
C TYR A 86 -23.02 -0.71 -11.86
N GLN A 87 -22.48 -0.63 -13.08
CA GLN A 87 -21.27 -1.39 -13.45
C GLN A 87 -20.06 -1.03 -12.59
N LYS A 88 -19.85 0.26 -12.32
CA LYS A 88 -18.76 0.70 -11.43
C LYS A 88 -18.93 0.18 -10.01
N TRP A 89 -20.16 0.09 -9.52
CA TRP A 89 -20.45 -0.39 -8.17
C TRP A 89 -20.25 -1.90 -8.04
N GLN A 90 -20.61 -2.69 -9.06
CA GLN A 90 -20.34 -4.14 -9.05
C GLN A 90 -18.85 -4.49 -9.00
N HIS A 91 -17.99 -3.65 -9.58
CA HIS A 91 -16.53 -3.82 -9.52
C HIS A 91 -15.88 -3.10 -8.34
N PHE A 92 -16.66 -2.46 -7.46
CA PHE A 92 -16.13 -1.76 -6.30
C PHE A 92 -16.00 -2.71 -5.11
N ASP A 93 -14.78 -3.20 -4.90
CA ASP A 93 -14.46 -3.97 -3.71
C ASP A 93 -14.24 -3.03 -2.51
N ILE A 94 -15.24 -2.98 -1.64
CA ILE A 94 -15.24 -2.18 -0.41
C ILE A 94 -14.11 -2.62 0.52
N PHE A 95 -13.84 -3.91 0.63
CA PHE A 95 -12.80 -4.45 1.50
C PHE A 95 -11.42 -4.04 1.01
N ALA A 96 -11.16 -4.17 -0.30
CA ALA A 96 -9.90 -3.72 -0.88
C ALA A 96 -9.70 -2.20 -0.73
N TYR A 97 -10.77 -1.41 -0.85
CA TYR A 97 -10.72 0.04 -0.62
C TYR A 97 -10.33 0.37 0.83
N GLU A 98 -10.96 -0.27 1.82
CA GLU A 98 -10.64 -0.05 3.24
C GLU A 98 -9.21 -0.45 3.59
N GLN A 99 -8.74 -1.59 3.09
CA GLN A 99 -7.36 -2.05 3.29
C GLN A 99 -6.35 -1.05 2.73
N ASN A 100 -6.57 -0.58 1.50
CA ASN A 100 -5.73 0.44 0.88
C ASN A 100 -5.75 1.77 1.64
N LYS A 101 -6.90 2.17 2.18
CA LYS A 101 -7.03 3.37 3.01
C LYS A 101 -6.24 3.25 4.31
N LYS A 102 -6.33 2.10 5.00
CA LYS A 102 -5.54 1.81 6.21
C LYS A 102 -4.04 1.81 5.92
N ALA A 103 -3.61 1.11 4.88
CA ALA A 103 -2.20 1.05 4.47
C ALA A 103 -1.62 2.44 4.18
N LYS A 104 -2.36 3.30 3.44
CA LYS A 104 -1.94 4.69 3.19
C LYS A 104 -1.82 5.52 4.46
N LYS A 105 -2.70 5.30 5.44
CA LYS A 105 -2.63 6.00 6.73
C LYS A 105 -1.37 5.58 7.50
N ILE A 106 -1.10 4.28 7.57
CA ILE A 106 0.12 3.74 8.20
C ILE A 106 1.38 4.27 7.50
N GLU A 107 1.38 4.33 6.16
CA GLU A 107 2.50 4.88 5.39
C GLU A 107 2.72 6.37 5.68
N GLN A 108 1.64 7.15 5.80
CA GLN A 108 1.73 8.56 6.19
C GLN A 108 2.27 8.74 7.60
N GLU A 109 1.80 7.93 8.56
CA GLU A 109 2.31 7.92 9.93
C GLU A 109 3.79 7.55 9.96
N PHE A 110 4.22 6.52 9.21
CA PHE A 110 5.63 6.12 9.10
C PHE A 110 6.51 7.22 8.49
N ASN A 111 6.03 7.89 7.44
CA ASN A 111 6.76 9.00 6.79
C ASN A 111 6.90 10.24 7.70
N GLN A 112 6.06 10.37 8.74
CA GLN A 112 6.18 11.44 9.74
C GLN A 112 7.18 11.11 10.86
N ILE A 113 7.55 9.83 11.02
CA ILE A 113 8.55 9.43 12.03
C ILE A 113 9.93 9.94 11.60
N SER A 114 10.59 10.68 12.49
CA SER A 114 11.97 11.12 12.26
C SER A 114 12.88 9.92 12.02
N GLN A 115 13.72 10.01 10.98
CA GLN A 115 14.72 8.96 10.70
C GLN A 115 15.64 8.69 11.89
N SER A 116 15.81 9.64 12.81
CA SER A 116 16.58 9.45 14.06
C SER A 116 16.03 8.32 14.93
N ASN A 117 14.73 8.03 14.88
CA ASN A 117 14.05 7.08 15.76
C ASN A 117 13.85 5.69 15.11
N LEU A 118 14.46 5.47 13.94
CA LEU A 118 14.35 4.23 13.19
C LEU A 118 15.65 3.42 13.24
N VAL A 119 15.55 2.13 13.53
CA VAL A 119 16.60 1.14 13.29
C VAL A 119 16.53 0.72 11.82
N MET A 120 17.47 1.16 10.99
CA MET A 120 17.42 0.94 9.54
C MET A 120 17.84 -0.48 9.18
N LEU A 121 16.94 -1.23 8.53
CA LEU A 121 17.25 -2.54 7.95
C LEU A 121 17.90 -2.40 6.56
N ASN A 122 17.54 -1.34 5.83
CA ASN A 122 18.17 -0.90 4.60
C ASN A 122 17.87 0.59 4.36
N ASN A 123 18.19 1.14 3.19
CA ASN A 123 18.02 2.56 2.87
C ASN A 123 16.55 3.03 2.75
N LYS A 124 15.58 2.12 2.83
CA LYS A 124 14.14 2.38 2.60
C LYS A 124 13.25 1.86 3.73
N ILE A 125 13.71 0.88 4.51
CA ILE A 125 12.93 0.17 5.52
C ILE A 125 13.67 0.27 6.85
N GLY A 126 12.94 0.69 7.88
CA GLY A 126 13.42 0.74 9.25
C GLY A 126 12.35 0.24 10.23
N LEU A 127 12.81 -0.23 11.37
CA LEU A 127 11.98 -0.59 12.53
C LEU A 127 11.91 0.62 13.46
N ILE A 128 10.77 0.84 14.09
CA ILE A 128 10.65 1.88 15.13
C ILE A 128 11.43 1.39 16.35
N GLU A 129 12.40 2.18 16.81
CA GLU A 129 13.29 1.78 17.91
C GLU A 129 12.51 1.45 19.18
N ALA A 130 11.52 2.26 19.54
CA ALA A 130 10.67 2.02 20.71
C ALA A 130 9.96 0.65 20.69
N ASN A 131 9.68 0.08 19.50
CA ASN A 131 9.06 -1.25 19.39
C ASN A 131 10.05 -2.38 19.72
N LEU A 132 11.37 -2.14 19.61
CA LEU A 132 12.41 -3.12 19.95
C LEU A 132 12.62 -3.25 21.47
N THR A 133 11.99 -2.38 22.27
CA THR A 133 11.88 -2.61 23.72
C THR A 133 11.00 -3.82 24.05
N GLN A 134 10.20 -4.30 23.10
CA GLN A 134 9.47 -5.55 23.18
C GLN A 134 10.29 -6.72 22.63
N HIS A 135 10.07 -7.93 23.16
CA HIS A 135 10.71 -9.14 22.63
C HIS A 135 10.38 -9.34 21.15
N THR A 136 11.42 -9.41 20.33
CA THR A 136 11.29 -9.57 18.87
C THR A 136 11.71 -10.98 18.46
N LEU A 137 10.84 -11.68 17.75
CA LEU A 137 11.11 -13.01 17.20
C LEU A 137 11.46 -12.91 15.71
N LEU A 138 12.66 -13.34 15.33
CA LEU A 138 13.10 -13.42 13.93
C LEU A 138 13.19 -14.89 13.49
N VAL A 139 12.26 -15.31 12.62
CA VAL A 139 12.17 -16.68 12.10
C VAL A 139 12.59 -16.74 10.63
N GLY A 140 13.19 -17.86 10.24
CA GLY A 140 13.62 -18.13 8.87
C GLY A 140 14.45 -19.39 8.78
N THR A 141 14.61 -19.95 7.59
CA THR A 141 15.45 -21.13 7.35
C THR A 141 16.94 -20.77 7.34
N THR A 142 17.83 -21.77 7.33
CA THR A 142 19.26 -21.53 7.09
C THR A 142 19.44 -20.93 5.69
N GLY A 143 20.29 -19.90 5.57
CA GLY A 143 20.49 -19.17 4.32
C GLY A 143 19.47 -18.07 4.03
N SER A 144 18.39 -17.94 4.81
CA SER A 144 17.37 -16.89 4.60
C SER A 144 17.80 -15.47 5.02
N GLY A 145 19.05 -15.31 5.49
CA GLY A 145 19.59 -14.01 5.89
C GLY A 145 19.38 -13.60 7.35
N LYS A 146 18.87 -14.46 8.24
CA LYS A 146 18.63 -14.12 9.67
C LYS A 146 19.83 -13.44 10.35
N THR A 147 21.01 -14.06 10.27
CA THR A 147 22.23 -13.53 10.87
C THR A 147 22.59 -12.17 10.31
N THR A 148 22.46 -11.97 9.00
CA THR A 148 22.71 -10.68 8.35
C THR A 148 21.76 -9.60 8.85
N THR A 149 20.46 -9.92 8.96
CA THR A 149 19.44 -9.00 9.51
C THR A 149 19.74 -8.64 10.96
N LEU A 150 20.07 -9.62 11.81
CA LEU A 150 20.45 -9.37 13.20
C LEU A 150 21.68 -8.48 13.30
N MET A 151 22.72 -8.73 12.50
CA MET A 151 23.93 -7.91 12.51
C MET A 151 23.66 -6.45 12.09
N GLN A 152 22.74 -6.24 11.15
CA GLN A 152 22.33 -4.88 10.77
C GLN A 152 21.56 -4.18 11.90
N ILE A 153 20.65 -4.88 12.58
CA ILE A 153 19.94 -4.34 13.76
C ILE A 153 20.96 -3.97 14.86
N ILE A 154 21.87 -4.88 15.17
CA ILE A 154 22.91 -4.67 16.19
C ILE A 154 23.80 -3.49 15.85
N LYS A 155 24.20 -3.33 14.59
CA LYS A 155 24.99 -2.19 14.12
C LYS A 155 24.26 -0.87 14.40
N GLU A 156 22.99 -0.77 14.04
CA GLU A 156 22.19 0.43 14.29
C GLU A 156 22.04 0.69 15.80
N LEU A 157 21.64 -0.31 16.59
CA LEU A 157 21.50 -0.19 18.04
C LEU A 157 22.80 0.30 18.70
N ARG A 158 23.94 -0.30 18.33
CA ARG A 158 25.25 0.03 18.91
C ARG A 158 25.75 1.41 18.51
N PHE A 159 25.73 1.73 17.22
CA PHE A 159 26.42 2.93 16.71
C PHE A 159 25.54 4.16 16.66
N LYS A 160 24.23 3.99 16.40
CA LYS A 160 23.27 5.09 16.34
C LYS A 160 22.65 5.35 17.70
N PHE A 161 22.14 4.31 18.35
CA PHE A 161 21.45 4.44 19.63
C PHE A 161 22.36 4.30 20.85
N ARG A 162 23.63 3.91 20.66
CA ARG A 162 24.64 3.74 21.73
C ARG A 162 24.27 2.69 22.77
N GLU A 163 23.44 1.74 22.37
CA GLU A 163 23.01 0.63 23.21
C GLU A 163 24.13 -0.39 23.43
N THR A 164 24.10 -1.04 24.58
CA THR A 164 24.95 -2.19 24.87
C THR A 164 24.27 -3.45 24.33
N THR A 165 24.95 -4.19 23.47
CA THR A 165 24.41 -5.43 22.89
C THR A 165 25.12 -6.64 23.46
N ILE A 166 24.33 -7.61 23.94
CA ILE A 166 24.80 -8.94 24.30
C ILE A 166 24.32 -9.91 23.22
N ILE A 167 25.25 -10.67 22.64
CA ILE A 167 24.96 -11.68 21.62
C ILE A 167 25.25 -13.05 22.23
N ILE A 168 24.25 -13.92 22.23
CA ILE A 168 24.39 -15.31 22.64
C ILE A 168 24.20 -16.17 21.40
N ASP A 169 25.23 -16.87 20.98
CA ASP A 169 25.18 -17.78 19.85
C ASP A 169 25.32 -19.23 20.32
N GLY A 170 24.19 -19.94 20.34
CA GLY A 170 24.16 -21.37 20.66
C GLY A 170 24.63 -22.29 19.53
N LYS A 171 24.79 -21.76 18.30
CA LYS A 171 25.25 -22.55 17.15
C LYS A 171 26.78 -22.65 17.10
N GLY A 172 27.50 -21.68 17.67
CA GLY A 172 28.96 -21.62 17.63
C GLY A 172 29.50 -21.25 16.26
N ASP A 173 28.85 -20.32 15.56
CA ASP A 173 29.22 -19.89 14.21
C ASP A 173 30.45 -18.97 14.27
N ILE A 174 31.63 -19.48 13.89
CA ILE A 174 32.89 -18.72 13.90
C ILE A 174 32.78 -17.46 13.02
N ASP A 175 32.02 -17.52 11.92
CA ASP A 175 31.82 -16.37 11.03
C ASP A 175 31.12 -15.21 11.74
N LEU A 176 30.30 -15.49 12.77
CA LEU A 176 29.64 -14.46 13.56
C LEU A 176 30.66 -13.65 14.37
N ILE A 177 31.63 -14.32 14.98
CA ILE A 177 32.72 -13.67 15.74
C ILE A 177 33.47 -12.69 14.85
N ASP A 178 33.84 -13.12 13.63
CA ASP A 178 34.54 -12.27 12.68
C ASP A 178 33.70 -11.07 12.22
N LYS A 179 32.39 -11.26 12.00
CA LYS A 179 31.47 -10.17 11.68
C LYS A 179 31.34 -9.17 12.83
N VAL A 180 31.25 -9.66 14.06
CA VAL A 180 31.19 -8.80 15.26
C VAL A 180 32.48 -8.01 15.41
N LYS A 181 33.66 -8.64 15.30
CA LYS A 181 34.95 -7.94 15.35
C LYS A 181 35.14 -6.91 14.23
N LYS A 182 34.61 -7.18 13.04
CA LYS A 182 34.62 -6.21 11.93
C LYS A 182 33.78 -4.98 12.24
N LEU A 183 32.68 -5.15 12.97
CA LEU A 183 31.86 -4.02 13.42
C LEU A 183 32.49 -3.29 14.61
N ASP A 184 32.92 -4.05 15.63
CA ASP A 184 33.56 -3.53 16.84
C ASP A 184 34.80 -4.37 17.18
N PRO A 185 36.01 -3.90 16.81
CA PRO A 185 37.26 -4.60 17.09
C PRO A 185 37.54 -4.81 18.59
N ASN A 186 36.89 -4.01 19.45
CA ASN A 186 37.04 -4.07 20.90
C ASN A 186 35.96 -4.91 21.59
N ALA A 187 35.09 -5.59 20.82
CA ALA A 187 34.05 -6.43 21.37
C ALA A 187 34.65 -7.50 22.31
N PHE A 188 34.08 -7.61 23.52
CA PHE A 188 34.40 -8.69 24.44
C PHE A 188 33.79 -9.99 23.92
N ILE A 189 34.64 -10.97 23.62
CA ILE A 189 34.21 -12.26 23.08
C ILE A 189 34.64 -13.35 24.04
N TRP A 190 33.65 -14.06 24.56
CA TRP A 190 33.82 -15.28 25.33
C TRP A 190 33.22 -16.45 24.56
N GLY A 191 33.96 -17.56 24.51
CA GLY A 191 33.50 -18.80 23.91
C GLY A 191 34.12 -19.97 24.67
N ILE A 192 33.46 -21.13 24.59
CA ILE A 192 33.84 -22.33 25.36
C ILE A 192 35.30 -22.73 25.08
N SER A 193 35.70 -22.71 23.81
CA SER A 193 37.05 -23.08 23.36
C SER A 193 38.03 -21.89 23.30
N GLY A 194 37.61 -20.70 23.77
CA GLY A 194 38.36 -19.46 23.63
C GLY A 194 39.37 -19.21 24.76
N ASN A 195 40.24 -18.22 24.55
CA ASN A 195 41.24 -17.81 25.55
C ASN A 195 40.71 -16.82 26.59
N THR A 196 39.57 -16.17 26.32
CA THR A 196 38.94 -15.23 27.24
C THR A 196 38.32 -16.01 28.40
N LYS A 197 38.63 -15.61 29.63
CA LYS A 197 38.02 -16.21 30.84
C LYS A 197 36.78 -15.42 31.24
N TYR A 198 35.69 -16.12 31.51
CA TYR A 198 34.49 -15.58 32.14
C TYR A 198 34.28 -16.33 33.45
N ASN A 199 34.16 -15.60 34.56
CA ASN A 199 33.84 -16.18 35.86
C ASN A 199 32.44 -15.70 36.30
N PRO A 200 31.40 -16.54 36.18
CA PRO A 200 30.04 -16.16 36.57
C PRO A 200 29.90 -15.95 38.09
N PHE A 201 30.87 -16.42 38.89
CA PHE A 201 30.93 -16.33 40.35
C PHE A 201 31.78 -15.16 40.87
N VAL A 202 32.22 -14.25 39.99
CA VAL A 202 33.01 -13.08 40.41
C VAL A 202 32.20 -12.12 41.28
N ASN A 203 30.87 -12.10 41.13
CA ASN A 203 29.99 -11.30 41.97
C ASN A 203 29.94 -11.93 43.38
N LYS A 204 30.32 -11.15 44.40
CA LYS A 204 30.39 -11.59 45.79
C LYS A 204 29.04 -11.51 46.52
N ASP A 205 27.99 -11.05 45.86
CA ASP A 205 26.65 -11.06 46.41
C ASP A 205 26.17 -12.50 46.61
N LYS A 206 25.92 -12.85 47.89
CA LYS A 206 25.57 -14.22 48.29
C LYS A 206 24.22 -14.68 47.74
N VAL A 207 23.26 -13.77 47.55
CA VAL A 207 21.93 -14.09 47.03
C VAL A 207 22.03 -14.41 45.54
N ILE A 208 22.70 -13.55 44.78
CA ILE A 208 22.93 -13.77 43.34
C ILE A 208 23.74 -15.04 43.11
N LEU A 209 24.72 -15.32 43.98
CA LEU A 209 25.52 -16.54 43.91
C LEU A 209 24.67 -17.79 44.16
N ALA A 210 23.83 -17.77 45.20
CA ALA A 210 22.93 -18.87 45.53
C ALA A 210 21.92 -19.12 44.40
N ASP A 211 21.28 -18.09 43.87
CA ASP A 211 20.31 -18.20 42.77
C ASP A 211 20.95 -18.80 41.51
N LYS A 212 22.16 -18.35 41.15
CA LYS A 212 22.92 -18.92 40.03
C LYS A 212 23.23 -20.39 40.25
N ILE A 213 23.66 -20.77 41.45
CA ILE A 213 23.95 -22.17 41.79
C ILE A 213 22.67 -23.01 41.70
N MET A 214 21.55 -22.53 42.24
CA MET A 214 20.27 -23.23 42.18
C MET A 214 19.78 -23.42 40.75
N SER A 215 19.94 -22.41 39.88
CA SER A 215 19.56 -22.51 38.47
C SER A 215 20.32 -23.57 37.67
N LEU A 216 21.48 -24.05 38.17
CA LEU A 216 22.21 -25.16 37.55
C LEU A 216 21.55 -26.52 37.83
N PHE A 217 20.73 -26.62 38.87
CA PHE A 217 20.00 -27.83 39.24
C PHE A 217 18.56 -27.83 38.69
N ASP A 218 18.07 -26.68 38.23
CA ASP A 218 16.77 -26.56 37.57
C ASP A 218 16.89 -26.89 36.08
N PHE A 219 16.44 -28.10 35.73
CA PHE A 219 16.33 -28.52 34.33
C PHE A 219 14.96 -28.18 33.79
N SER A 220 14.91 -27.52 32.62
CA SER A 220 13.64 -27.21 31.94
C SER A 220 12.90 -28.45 31.45
N GLU A 221 13.62 -29.56 31.24
CA GLU A 221 13.08 -30.84 30.80
C GLU A 221 13.52 -31.93 31.77
N GLN A 222 12.56 -32.73 32.21
CA GLN A 222 12.78 -33.82 33.17
C GLN A 222 13.79 -34.86 32.68
N TYR A 223 13.95 -34.98 31.35
CA TYR A 223 14.91 -35.85 30.68
C TYR A 223 16.38 -35.56 31.06
N TYR A 224 16.72 -34.32 31.44
CA TYR A 224 18.09 -33.92 31.77
C TYR A 224 18.43 -34.03 33.27
N GLN A 225 17.52 -34.50 34.13
CA GLN A 225 17.73 -34.60 35.58
C GLN A 225 18.58 -35.82 36.03
N ASN A 226 19.06 -36.66 35.10
CA ASN A 226 19.73 -37.93 35.40
C ASN A 226 21.24 -37.80 35.57
#